data_AF-A0AA35CMN7-F1
#
_entry.id   AF-A0AA35CMN7-F1
#
_cell.length_a   1.000
_cell.length_b   1.000
_cell.length_c   1.000
_cell.angle_alpha   90.00
_cell.angle_beta   90.00
_cell.angle_gamma   90.00
#
_symmetry.space_group_name_H-M   'P 1'
#
loop_
_entity.id
_entity.type
_entity.pdbx_description
1 polymer ?
#
loop_
_entity_poly.entity_id
_entity_poly.type
_entity_poly.pdbx_seq_one_letter_code
_entity_poly.pdbx_strand_id
1 'polypeptide(L)'
;MSRTRMVPLRFPEDLIKSIDELVGTGGRTRFIVEAAAQELARRRQRRALESTAGTWRSEDHPELPDTLEGTAAAIREARRRAERQTP
;
A
#
# COMPACT_ATOMS: atom_id res chain seq x y z
N MET A 1 -6.73 -20.65 10.93
CA MET A 1 -7.53 -19.43 11.18
C MET A 1 -6.82 -18.59 12.23
N SER A 2 -6.56 -17.31 11.93
CA SER A 2 -5.89 -16.38 12.85
C SER A 2 -6.74 -16.20 14.11
N ARG A 3 -6.10 -16.14 15.29
CA ARG A 3 -6.80 -16.00 16.58
C ARG A 3 -7.32 -14.56 16.71
N THR A 4 -8.63 -14.38 16.87
CA THR A 4 -9.28 -13.06 17.02
C THR A 4 -9.50 -12.74 18.50
N ARG A 5 -9.43 -11.46 18.86
CA ARG A 5 -9.75 -10.95 20.21
C ARG A 5 -10.79 -9.83 20.07
N MET A 6 -11.84 -9.86 20.90
CA MET A 6 -12.81 -8.77 20.99
C MET A 6 -12.20 -7.58 21.74
N VAL A 7 -12.35 -6.37 21.18
CA VAL A 7 -11.89 -5.11 21.79
C VAL A 7 -13.08 -4.15 21.81
N PRO A 8 -13.53 -3.65 22.97
CA PRO A 8 -14.59 -2.65 23.02
C PRO A 8 -14.06 -1.30 22.54
N LEU A 9 -14.71 -0.72 21.54
CA LEU A 9 -14.40 0.58 20.97
C LEU A 9 -15.62 1.50 21.07
N ARG A 10 -15.39 2.77 21.38
CA ARG A 10 -16.43 3.80 21.32
C ARG A 10 -16.29 4.58 20.02
N PHE A 11 -17.40 4.77 19.33
CA PHE A 11 -17.46 5.54 18.10
C PHE A 11 -18.42 6.71 18.27
N PRO A 12 -18.16 7.86 17.64
CA PRO A 12 -19.15 8.90 17.44
C PRO A 12 -20.39 8.35 16.73
N GLU A 13 -21.58 8.80 17.13
CA GLU A 13 -22.85 8.30 16.60
C GLU A 13 -23.02 8.63 15.12
N ASP A 14 -22.65 9.84 14.72
CA ASP A 14 -22.64 10.32 13.34
C ASP A 14 -21.77 9.42 12.45
N LEU A 15 -20.57 9.05 12.91
CA LEU A 15 -19.67 8.18 12.16
C LEU A 15 -20.26 6.78 11.95
N ILE A 16 -20.83 6.16 12.98
CA ILE A 16 -21.47 4.85 12.84
C ILE A 16 -22.65 4.93 11.88
N LYS A 17 -23.46 6.00 11.97
CA LYS A 17 -24.59 6.21 11.07
C LYS A 17 -24.13 6.30 9.61
N SER A 18 -23.06 7.06 9.32
CA SER A 18 -22.51 7.13 7.96
C SER A 18 -21.97 5.78 7.47
N ILE A 19 -21.37 4.98 8.36
CA ILE A 19 -20.93 3.62 8.01
C ILE A 19 -22.15 2.74 7.70
N ASP A 20 -23.21 2.83 8.50
CA ASP A 20 -24.44 2.07 8.28
C ASP A 20 -25.12 2.38 6.97
N GLU A 21 -25.20 3.65 6.61
CA GLU A 21 -25.74 4.11 5.33
C GLU A 21 -24.95 3.53 4.16
N LEU A 22 -23.64 3.31 4.33
CA LEU A 22 -22.76 2.78 3.29
C LEU A 22 -22.78 1.26 3.17
N VAL A 23 -22.69 0.52 4.28
CA VAL A 23 -22.47 -0.94 4.28
C VAL A 23 -23.60 -1.76 4.91
N GLY A 24 -24.62 -1.10 5.45
CA GLY A 24 -25.67 -1.72 6.24
C GLY A 24 -25.19 -2.22 7.61
N THR A 25 -26.14 -2.56 8.48
CA THR A 25 -25.87 -2.93 9.88
C THR A 25 -25.00 -4.19 10.04
N GLY A 26 -25.07 -5.14 9.09
CA GLY A 26 -24.25 -6.36 9.09
C GLY A 26 -22.82 -6.18 8.54
N GLY A 27 -22.54 -5.07 7.85
CA GLY A 27 -21.26 -4.82 7.19
C GLY A 27 -20.20 -4.13 8.07
N ARG A 28 -20.59 -3.61 9.24
CA ARG A 28 -19.75 -2.76 10.09
C ARG A 28 -18.41 -3.38 10.46
N THR A 29 -18.43 -4.59 11.01
CA THR A 29 -17.20 -5.25 11.49
C THR A 29 -16.21 -5.46 10.35
N ARG A 30 -16.69 -5.92 9.20
CA ARG A 30 -15.84 -6.11 8.02
C ARG A 30 -15.25 -4.78 7.56
N PHE A 31 -16.08 -3.75 7.41
CA PHE A 31 -15.65 -2.41 6.99
C PHE A 31 -14.57 -1.84 7.93
N ILE A 32 -14.80 -1.89 9.25
CA ILE A 32 -13.86 -1.35 10.25
C ILE A 32 -12.54 -2.12 10.21
N VAL A 33 -12.58 -3.46 10.13
CA VAL A 33 -11.37 -4.29 10.09
C VAL A 33 -10.56 -4.02 8.81
N GLU A 34 -11.22 -3.97 7.66
CA GLU A 34 -10.57 -3.69 6.37
C GLU A 34 -9.97 -2.27 6.34
N ALA A 35 -10.72 -1.26 6.77
CA ALA A 35 -10.25 0.12 6.84
C ALA A 35 -9.04 0.25 7.77
N ALA A 36 -9.08 -0.38 8.95
CA ALA A 36 -7.95 -0.38 9.89
C ALA A 36 -6.72 -1.10 9.32
N ALA A 37 -6.91 -2.24 8.65
CA ALA A 37 -5.82 -2.97 8.01
C ALA A 37 -5.17 -2.14 6.88
N GLN A 38 -5.99 -1.48 6.05
CA GLN A 38 -5.50 -0.63 4.97
C GLN A 38 -4.75 0.58 5.52
N GLU A 39 -5.26 1.24 6.56
CA GLU A 39 -4.59 2.38 7.17
C GLU A 39 -3.26 2.00 7.83
N LEU A 40 -3.20 0.84 8.49
CA LEU A 40 -1.94 0.31 9.02
C LEU A 40 -0.92 0.04 7.91
N ALA A 41 -1.35 -0.54 6.79
CA ALA A 41 -0.49 -0.78 5.64
C ALA A 41 0.07 0.54 5.06
N ARG A 42 -0.79 1.55 4.86
CA ARG A 42 -0.38 2.88 4.38
C ARG A 42 0.64 3.53 5.30
N ARG A 43 0.42 3.50 6.61
CA ARG A 43 1.35 4.09 7.59
C ARG A 43 2.69 3.37 7.62
N ARG A 44 2.70 2.04 7.49
CA ARG A 44 3.94 1.25 7.41
C ARG A 44 4.72 1.59 6.15
N GLN A 45 4.05 1.65 5.00
CA GLN A 45 4.68 2.06 3.74
C GLN A 45 5.24 3.48 3.84
N ARG A 46 4.48 4.42 4.38
CA ARG A 46 4.95 5.81 4.55
C ARG A 46 6.19 5.86 5.44
N ARG A 47 6.19 5.17 6.59
CA ARG A 47 7.36 5.09 7.47
C ARG A 47 8.57 4.47 6.78
N ALA A 48 8.36 3.41 5.98
CA ALA A 48 9.43 2.79 5.22
C ALA A 48 10.05 3.81 4.25
N LEU A 49 9.21 4.48 3.45
CA LEU A 49 9.65 5.53 2.51
C LEU A 49 10.38 6.68 3.21
N GLU A 50 9.88 7.14 4.35
CA GLU A 50 10.54 8.17 5.18
C GLU A 50 11.91 7.67 5.68
N SER A 51 12.00 6.42 6.15
CA SER A 51 13.24 5.86 6.69
C SER A 51 14.31 5.56 5.64
N THR A 52 13.89 5.31 4.39
CA THR A 52 14.78 5.02 3.26
C THR A 52 14.92 6.23 2.32
N ALA A 53 14.42 7.39 2.72
CA ALA A 53 14.56 8.60 1.92
C ALA A 53 16.05 8.92 1.74
N GLY A 54 16.50 9.08 0.49
CA GLY A 54 17.89 9.38 0.17
C GLY A 54 18.86 8.19 0.19
N THR A 55 18.40 6.97 0.50
CA THR A 55 19.22 5.75 0.30
C THR A 55 19.31 5.29 -1.16
N TRP A 56 18.47 5.83 -2.04
CA TRP A 56 18.53 5.58 -3.48
C TRP A 56 19.14 6.79 -4.18
N ARG A 57 20.43 6.73 -4.54
CA ARG A 57 21.14 7.80 -5.26
C ARG A 57 21.39 7.36 -6.70
N SER A 58 21.41 8.32 -7.62
CA SER A 58 21.68 8.05 -9.05
C SER A 58 23.09 7.51 -9.28
N GLU A 59 24.07 7.89 -8.44
CA GLU A 59 25.44 7.35 -8.50
C GLU A 59 25.49 5.84 -8.20
N ASP A 60 24.59 5.35 -7.36
CA ASP A 60 24.49 3.94 -6.98
C ASP A 60 23.72 3.10 -8.01
N HIS A 61 23.04 3.75 -8.97
CA HIS A 61 22.14 3.14 -9.96
C HIS A 61 22.33 3.70 -11.39
N PRO A 62 23.53 3.56 -12.00
CA PRO A 62 23.81 4.07 -13.34
C PRO A 62 22.95 3.44 -14.45
N GLU A 63 22.37 2.27 -14.20
CA GLU A 63 21.44 1.58 -15.09
C GLU A 63 20.07 2.25 -15.22
N LEU A 64 19.76 3.21 -14.35
CA LEU A 64 18.53 4.01 -14.36
C LEU A 64 18.88 5.49 -14.62
N PRO A 65 18.91 5.93 -15.88
CA PRO A 65 19.31 7.28 -16.22
C PRO A 65 18.32 8.31 -15.66
N ASP A 66 18.84 9.46 -15.20
CA ASP A 66 18.05 10.59 -14.65
C ASP A 66 17.14 11.30 -15.67
N THR A 67 17.02 10.77 -16.88
CA THR A 67 16.10 11.26 -17.92
C THR A 67 14.86 10.37 -18.00
N LEU A 68 13.71 10.99 -18.23
CA LEU A 68 12.44 10.27 -18.46
C LEU A 68 12.56 9.24 -19.60
N GLU A 69 13.23 9.61 -20.70
CA GLU A 69 13.44 8.73 -21.84
C GLU A 69 14.36 7.55 -21.51
N GLY A 70 15.46 7.80 -20.79
CA GLY A 70 16.40 6.78 -20.37
C GLY A 70 15.78 5.79 -19.37
N THR A 71 15.05 6.30 -18.38
CA THR A 71 14.27 5.45 -17.44
C THR A 71 13.24 4.60 -18.20
N ALA A 72 12.51 5.18 -19.15
CA ALA A 72 11.54 4.44 -19.95
C ALA A 72 12.21 3.35 -20.81
N ALA A 73 13.40 3.60 -21.36
CA ALA A 73 14.18 2.61 -22.09
C ALA A 73 14.64 1.46 -21.18
N ALA A 74 15.13 1.77 -19.98
CA ALA A 74 15.55 0.78 -18.99
C ALA A 74 14.39 -0.13 -18.56
N ILE A 75 13.20 0.44 -18.30
CA ILE A 75 11.99 -0.33 -17.97
C ILE A 75 11.58 -1.26 -19.11
N ARG A 76 11.59 -0.78 -20.37
CA ARG A 76 11.26 -1.61 -21.54
C ARG A 76 12.21 -2.80 -21.67
N GLU A 77 13.51 -2.58 -21.47
CA GLU A 77 14.50 -3.64 -21.55
C GLU A 77 14.35 -4.65 -20.40
N ALA A 78 14.13 -4.18 -19.16
CA ALA A 78 13.86 -5.04 -18.02
C ALA A 78 12.64 -5.96 -18.27
N ARG A 79 11.56 -5.41 -18.84
CA ARG A 79 10.36 -6.19 -19.20
C ARG A 79 10.65 -7.26 -20.24
N ARG A 80 11.36 -6.91 -21.33
CA ARG A 80 11.78 -7.89 -22.36
C ARG A 80 12.64 -9.02 -21.79
N ARG A 81 13.53 -8.72 -20.83
CA ARG A 81 14.34 -9.75 -20.17
C ARG A 81 13.50 -10.69 -19.32
N ALA A 82 12.54 -10.17 -18.56
CA ALA A 82 11.64 -10.98 -17.75
C ALA A 82 10.78 -11.93 -18.62
N GLU A 83 10.28 -11.44 -19.75
CA GLU A 83 9.52 -12.25 -20.72
C GLU A 83 10.37 -13.36 -21.34
N ARG A 84 11.66 -13.11 -21.61
CA ARG A 84 12.60 -14.13 -22.12
C ARG A 84 12.99 -15.19 -21.07
N GLN A 85 12.86 -14.87 -19.78
CA GLN A 85 13.21 -15.76 -18.67
C GLN A 85 12.02 -16.58 -18.16
N THR A 86 10.82 -16.35 -18.69
CA THR A 86 9.63 -17.14 -18.35
C THR A 86 9.51 -18.29 -19.38
N PRO A 87 9.60 -19.57 -18.97
CA PRO A 87 9.49 -20.72 -19.88
C PRO A 87 8.07 -20.93 -20.42
#